data_AF-A0A6N6S573-F1
#
_entry.id   AF-A0A6N6S573-F1
#
_cell.length_a   1.000
_cell.length_b   1.000
_cell.length_c   1.000
_cell.angle_alpha   90.00
_cell.angle_beta   90.00
_cell.angle_gamma   90.00
#
_symmetry.space_group_name_H-M   'P 1'
#
loop_
_entity.id
_entity.type
_entity.pdbx_description
1 polymer ?
#
loop_
_entity_poly.entity_id
_entity_poly.type
_entity_poly.pdbx_seq_one_letter_code
_entity_poly.pdbx_strand_id
1 'polypeptide(L)'
;MNEVFFPIDPKENKWFQQAKIDPDDSKKITKLKEGFDVYLKNIASSALEIQRAAKSEDQKATFKAFTNMVEKTCFECHAEIRDKMIPIENR
;
A
#
# COMPACT_ATOMS: atom_id res chain seq x y z
N MET A 1 11.43 -5.01 5.84
CA MET A 1 10.82 -3.99 4.96
C MET A 1 10.77 -4.60 3.57
N ASN A 2 9.65 -4.51 2.83
CA ASN A 2 9.49 -5.24 1.57
C ASN A 2 10.33 -4.59 0.45
N GLU A 3 11.42 -5.23 0.05
CA GLU A 3 12.36 -4.76 -0.99
C GLU A 3 11.69 -4.61 -2.37
N VAL A 4 10.55 -5.27 -2.58
CA VAL A 4 9.74 -5.15 -3.81
C VAL A 4 9.17 -3.74 -3.97
N PHE A 5 8.80 -3.08 -2.88
CA PHE A 5 8.17 -1.75 -2.92
C PHE A 5 9.17 -0.62 -2.67
N PHE A 6 10.18 -0.87 -1.84
CA PHE A 6 11.26 0.06 -1.54
C PHE A 6 12.60 -0.68 -1.66
N PRO A 7 13.19 -0.74 -2.87
CA PRO A 7 14.49 -1.36 -3.06
C PRO A 7 15.56 -0.64 -2.25
N ILE A 8 16.67 -1.34 -2.02
CA ILE A 8 17.82 -0.82 -1.25
C ILE A 8 18.35 0.47 -1.88
N ASP A 9 18.39 0.53 -3.23
CA ASP A 9 18.67 1.76 -3.96
C ASP A 9 17.36 2.37 -4.52
N PRO A 10 16.89 3.51 -3.98
CA PRO A 10 15.73 4.23 -4.50
C PRO A 10 15.90 4.71 -5.94
N LYS A 11 17.13 4.84 -6.45
CA LYS A 11 17.43 5.35 -7.80
C LYS A 11 16.98 4.39 -8.89
N GLU A 12 16.93 3.10 -8.60
CA GLU A 12 16.47 2.06 -9.54
C GLU A 12 14.94 1.91 -9.55
N ASN A 13 14.22 2.58 -8.63
CA ASN A 13 12.78 2.47 -8.52
C ASN A 13 12.08 3.38 -9.57
N LYS A 14 11.48 2.76 -10.59
CA LYS A 14 10.72 3.48 -11.65
C LYS A 14 9.62 4.38 -11.09
N TRP A 15 8.95 3.97 -10.02
CA TRP A 15 7.90 4.78 -9.40
C TRP A 15 8.49 6.04 -8.74
N PHE A 16 9.66 5.96 -8.11
CA PHE A 16 10.34 7.15 -7.56
C PHE A 16 10.71 8.15 -8.67
N GLN A 17 11.20 7.64 -9.80
CA GLN A 17 11.53 8.45 -10.97
C GLN A 17 10.28 9.15 -11.52
N GLN A 18 9.17 8.42 -11.70
CA GLN A 18 7.89 8.97 -12.16
C GLN A 18 7.33 9.99 -11.17
N ALA A 19 7.41 9.72 -9.87
CA ALA A 19 6.95 10.61 -8.81
C ALA A 19 7.88 11.81 -8.53
N LYS A 20 9.01 11.93 -9.26
CA LYS A 20 10.06 12.94 -9.04
C LYS A 20 10.47 13.02 -7.56
N ILE A 21 10.57 11.86 -6.90
CA ILE A 21 11.04 11.79 -5.51
C ILE A 21 12.56 11.83 -5.56
N ASP A 22 13.14 12.79 -4.85
CA ASP A 22 14.59 12.85 -4.65
C ASP A 22 15.04 11.60 -3.89
N PRO A 23 15.89 10.73 -4.49
CA PRO A 23 16.37 9.51 -3.85
C PRO A 23 17.24 9.80 -2.62
N ASP A 24 17.79 11.01 -2.49
CA ASP A 24 18.64 11.42 -1.38
C ASP A 24 17.83 12.13 -0.25
N ASP A 25 16.54 12.43 -0.46
CA ASP A 25 15.63 12.98 0.57
C ASP A 25 15.16 11.86 1.53
N SER A 26 16.08 11.45 2.42
CA SER A 26 15.86 10.39 3.39
C SER A 26 14.62 10.61 4.28
N LYS A 27 14.27 11.88 4.56
CA LYS A 27 13.10 12.24 5.38
C LYS A 27 11.80 11.97 4.64
N LYS A 28 11.69 12.39 3.38
CA LYS A 28 10.51 12.10 2.55
C LYS A 28 10.35 10.61 2.30
N ILE A 29 11.45 9.91 2.03
CA ILE A 29 11.46 8.45 1.82
C ILE A 29 11.02 7.71 3.10
N THR A 30 11.50 8.12 4.26
CA THR A 30 11.09 7.52 5.54
C THR A 30 9.60 7.69 5.77
N LYS A 31 9.05 8.88 5.55
CA LYS A 31 7.60 9.12 5.69
C LYS A 31 6.76 8.28 4.73
N LEU A 32 7.22 8.11 3.48
CA LEU A 32 6.54 7.26 2.51
C LEU A 32 6.53 5.79 2.95
N LYS A 33 7.65 5.30 3.49
CA LYS A 33 7.76 3.95 4.05
C LYS A 33 6.82 3.77 5.24
N GLU A 34 6.76 4.73 6.16
CA GLU A 34 5.84 4.71 7.30
C GLU A 34 4.38 4.68 6.85
N GLY A 35 4.00 5.53 5.88
CA GLY A 35 2.65 5.53 5.31
C GLY A 35 2.29 4.21 4.63
N PHE A 36 3.23 3.63 3.88
CA PHE A 36 3.04 2.32 3.26
C PHE A 36 2.88 1.18 4.29
N ASP A 37 3.64 1.22 5.38
CA ASP A 37 3.61 0.21 6.44
C ASP A 37 2.24 0.17 7.16
N VAL A 38 1.54 1.30 7.26
CA VAL A 38 0.15 1.34 7.77
C VAL A 38 -0.77 0.47 6.91
N TYR A 39 -0.70 0.61 5.59
CA TYR A 39 -1.52 -0.19 4.67
C TYR A 39 -1.15 -1.68 4.71
N LEU A 40 0.14 -2.01 4.81
CA LEU A 40 0.59 -3.41 4.99
C LEU A 40 0.03 -4.04 6.26
N LYS A 41 0.07 -3.32 7.39
CA LYS A 41 -0.50 -3.78 8.66
C LYS A 41 -2.01 -3.98 8.56
N ASN A 42 -2.70 -3.08 7.85
CA ASN A 42 -4.14 -3.21 7.61
C ASN A 42 -4.47 -4.46 6.78
N ILE A 43 -3.65 -4.82 5.78
CA ILE A 43 -3.83 -6.08 5.02
C ILE A 43 -3.77 -7.28 5.97
N ALA A 44 -2.75 -7.33 6.83
CA ALA A 44 -2.60 -8.42 7.79
C ALA A 44 -3.79 -8.50 8.76
N SER A 45 -4.26 -7.35 9.26
CA SER A 45 -5.44 -7.27 10.13
C SER A 45 -6.71 -7.74 9.42
N SER A 46 -6.98 -7.25 8.21
CA SER A 46 -8.15 -7.65 7.43
C SER A 46 -8.11 -9.13 7.02
N ALA A 47 -6.93 -9.69 6.75
CA ALA A 47 -6.78 -11.12 6.50
C ALA A 47 -7.25 -11.97 7.70
N LEU A 48 -7.02 -11.51 8.94
CA LEU A 48 -7.54 -12.17 10.14
C LEU A 48 -9.07 -12.08 10.23
N GLU A 49 -9.66 -10.95 9.85
CA GLU A 49 -11.11 -10.76 9.82
C GLU A 49 -11.78 -11.67 8.78
N ILE A 50 -11.21 -11.74 7.57
CA ILE A 50 -11.65 -12.64 6.50
C ILE A 50 -11.59 -14.08 6.98
N GLN A 51 -10.47 -14.49 7.61
CA GLN A 51 -10.32 -15.83 8.14
C GLN A 51 -11.38 -16.14 9.21
N ARG A 52 -11.66 -15.20 10.12
CA ARG A 52 -12.69 -15.37 11.15
C ARG A 52 -14.09 -15.54 10.53
N ALA A 53 -14.46 -14.69 9.57
CA ALA A 53 -15.74 -14.79 8.88
C ALA A 53 -15.88 -16.11 8.10
N ALA A 54 -14.80 -16.55 7.44
CA ALA A 54 -14.77 -17.80 6.68
C ALA A 54 -14.92 -19.03 7.59
N LYS A 55 -14.27 -19.02 8.77
CA LYS A 55 -14.40 -20.09 9.77
C LYS A 55 -15.82 -20.21 10.35
N SER A 56 -16.58 -19.13 10.37
CA SER A 56 -17.98 -19.11 10.78
C SER A 56 -18.95 -19.49 9.65
N GLU A 57 -18.43 -19.88 8.48
CA GLU A 57 -19.20 -20.22 7.27
C GLU A 57 -20.13 -19.10 6.76
N ASP A 58 -19.92 -17.86 7.21
CA ASP A 58 -20.69 -16.69 6.77
C ASP A 58 -20.09 -16.12 5.49
N GLN A 59 -20.61 -16.58 4.35
CA GLN A 59 -20.17 -16.16 3.02
C GLN A 59 -20.34 -14.65 2.79
N LYS A 60 -21.44 -14.05 3.27
CA LYS A 60 -21.71 -12.62 3.08
C LYS A 60 -20.74 -11.77 3.89
N ALA A 61 -20.49 -12.14 5.14
CA ALA A 61 -19.51 -11.47 5.98
C ALA A 61 -18.09 -11.65 5.43
N THR A 62 -17.75 -12.84 4.93
CA THR A 62 -16.44 -13.12 4.33
C THR A 62 -16.20 -12.24 3.09
N PHE A 63 -17.17 -12.19 2.17
CA PHE A 63 -17.06 -11.35 0.98
C PHE A 63 -16.95 -9.87 1.34
N LYS A 64 -17.77 -9.38 2.28
CA LYS A 64 -17.70 -7.99 2.76
C LYS A 64 -16.36 -7.66 3.40
N ALA A 65 -15.80 -8.55 4.22
CA ALA A 65 -14.49 -8.37 4.82
C ALA A 65 -13.38 -8.31 3.75
N PHE A 66 -13.47 -9.17 2.73
CA PHE A 66 -12.55 -9.17 1.61
C PHE A 66 -12.62 -7.88 0.78
N THR A 67 -13.82 -7.43 0.39
CA THR A 67 -13.96 -6.19 -0.38
C THR A 67 -13.48 -4.99 0.42
N ASN A 68 -13.80 -4.93 1.71
CA ASN A 68 -13.32 -3.87 2.59
C ASN A 68 -11.78 -3.86 2.70
N MET A 69 -11.13 -5.02 2.76
CA MET A 69 -9.67 -5.10 2.68
C MET A 69 -9.15 -4.47 1.40
N VAL A 70 -9.71 -4.84 0.24
CA VAL A 70 -9.26 -4.33 -1.06
C VAL A 70 -9.44 -2.82 -1.15
N GLU A 71 -10.59 -2.30 -0.73
CA GLU A 71 -10.87 -0.86 -0.75
C GLU A 71 -9.94 -0.08 0.19
N LYS A 72 -9.83 -0.51 1.45
CA LYS A 72 -9.09 0.20 2.51
C LYS A 72 -7.58 0.04 2.46
N THR A 73 -7.09 -0.92 1.70
CA THR A 73 -5.65 -1.17 1.60
C THR A 73 -5.16 -0.92 0.19
N CYS A 74 -5.59 -1.73 -0.78
CA CYS A 74 -5.09 -1.66 -2.15
C CYS A 74 -5.48 -0.35 -2.83
N PHE A 75 -6.78 -0.01 -2.82
CA PHE A 75 -7.27 1.17 -3.55
C PHE A 75 -6.84 2.46 -2.88
N GLU A 76 -7.02 2.58 -1.56
CA GLU A 76 -6.58 3.77 -0.83
C GLU A 76 -5.06 3.98 -0.90
N CYS A 77 -4.24 2.93 -0.76
CA CYS A 77 -2.78 3.07 -0.90
C CYS A 77 -2.38 3.50 -2.32
N HIS A 78 -2.98 2.89 -3.35
CA HIS A 78 -2.71 3.29 -4.73
C HIS A 78 -3.14 4.73 -4.98
N ALA A 79 -4.32 5.14 -4.50
CA ALA A 79 -4.80 6.51 -4.68
C ALA A 79 -3.91 7.53 -3.95
N GLU A 80 -3.68 7.35 -2.65
CA GLU A 80 -3.08 8.38 -1.79
C GLU A 80 -1.55 8.37 -1.79
N ILE A 81 -0.93 7.19 -1.96
CA ILE A 81 0.52 7.04 -1.92
C ILE A 81 1.09 6.86 -3.32
N ARG A 82 0.57 5.94 -4.13
CA ARG A 82 1.20 5.61 -5.43
C ARG A 82 0.91 6.67 -6.48
N ASP A 83 -0.36 6.92 -6.77
CA ASP A 83 -0.79 7.63 -7.96
C ASP A 83 -0.84 9.15 -7.74
N LYS A 84 -1.26 9.60 -6.55
CA LYS A 84 -1.30 11.02 -6.18
C LYS A 84 0.08 11.67 -6.08
N MET A 85 1.11 10.88 -5.77
CA MET A 85 2.50 11.36 -5.73
C MET A 85 3.12 11.54 -7.11
N ILE A 86 2.51 10.96 -8.17
CA ILE A 86 2.97 11.15 -9.54
C ILE A 86 2.39 12.47 -10.09
N PRO A 87 3.23 13.45 -10.45
CA PRO A 87 2.79 14.68 -11.12
C PRO A 87 1.97 14.36 -12.37
N ILE A 88 0.97 15.18 -12.70
CA ILE A 88 0.04 14.90 -13.81
C ILE A 88 0.81 14.74 -15.13
N GLU A 89 1.88 15.50 -15.34
CA GLU A 89 2.71 15.43 -16.53
C GLU A 89 3.53 14.13 -16.67
N ASN A 90 3.56 13.31 -15.61
CA ASN A 90 4.34 12.07 -15.51
C ASN A 90 3.46 10.80 -15.36
N ARG A 91 2.13 10.94 -15.43
CA ARG A 91 1.18 9.82 -15.33
C ARG A 91 1.04 9.05 -16.63
#